data_AF-A0AAV6ACC7-F1
#
_entry.id   AF-A0AAV6ACC7-F1
#
_cell.length_a   1.000
_cell.length_b   1.000
_cell.length_c   1.000
_cell.angle_alpha   90.00
_cell.angle_beta   90.00
_cell.angle_gamma   90.00
#
_symmetry.space_group_name_H-M   'P 1'
#
loop_
_entity.id
_entity.type
_entity.pdbx_description
1 polymer ?
#
loop_
_entity_poly.entity_id
_entity_poly.type
_entity_poly.pdbx_seq_one_letter_code
_entity_poly.pdbx_strand_id
1 'polypeptide(L)'
;DSAWYFLRYPSTGRHDVPFERELTERWLPVAMYIGGEEHAVLHLLYSRFVTMALKDLGHIDFEEPYQRFRKHGLVIKDGAKMSKSRGNVVVPDQYIERWGADAFRLYLMFLGPYQEGGDFRDEGLSGPYGFLHRLWETIVPGEPLGAGALTRVIERKLHATIGKVTEDIAALRYNTAIAAIMEYLNVVREGGRCANRAEVEPLVPLVAPFAPHLAEELWERLGHADGLFDGKHWPEHDAARAAADAVELVVQVNGKVRMRLVLPRGFSEDQARALALADDNVRRHLDGHPVRRVVFVPDRLINLVVGP
;
A
#
# COMPACT_ATOMS: atom_id res chain seq x y z
N ASP A 1 5.87 -31.03 14.16
CA ASP A 1 5.14 -29.90 14.79
C ASP A 1 4.76 -28.81 13.80
N SER A 2 5.73 -28.12 13.18
CA SER A 2 5.45 -27.05 12.21
C SER A 2 4.70 -27.51 10.95
N ALA A 3 4.61 -28.80 10.66
CA ALA A 3 3.85 -29.31 9.53
C ALA A 3 2.32 -29.22 9.70
N TRP A 4 1.79 -29.01 10.92
CA TRP A 4 0.33 -29.04 11.14
C TRP A 4 -0.16 -27.98 12.13
N TYR A 5 0.71 -27.14 12.69
CA TYR A 5 0.37 -26.12 13.68
C TYR A 5 -0.77 -25.17 13.27
N PHE A 6 -0.94 -24.89 11.97
CA PHE A 6 -2.05 -24.09 11.46
C PHE A 6 -3.42 -24.76 11.66
N LEU A 7 -3.49 -26.09 11.70
CA LEU A 7 -4.69 -26.84 12.11
C LEU A 7 -4.95 -26.70 13.61
N ARG A 8 -3.90 -26.52 14.42
CA ARG A 8 -4.01 -26.43 15.88
C ARG A 8 -4.48 -25.06 16.37
N TYR A 9 -4.14 -23.97 15.66
CA TYR A 9 -4.44 -22.60 16.11
C TYR A 9 -5.91 -22.35 16.47
N PRO A 10 -6.91 -22.80 15.68
CA PRO A 10 -8.31 -22.60 16.04
C PRO A 10 -8.73 -23.29 17.34
N SER A 11 -7.98 -24.30 17.81
CA SER A 11 -8.37 -25.17 18.92
C SER A 11 -7.34 -25.18 20.07
N THR A 12 -6.56 -24.11 20.24
CA THR A 12 -5.50 -24.05 21.27
C THR A 12 -6.00 -24.30 22.70
N GLY A 13 -7.24 -23.92 23.01
CA GLY A 13 -7.89 -24.15 24.31
C GLY A 13 -8.45 -25.56 24.53
N ARG A 14 -8.35 -26.48 23.55
CA ARG A 14 -8.87 -27.86 23.65
C ARG A 14 -7.75 -28.85 23.89
N HIS A 15 -7.74 -29.54 25.02
CA HIS A 15 -6.67 -30.48 25.38
C HIS A 15 -7.04 -31.96 25.14
N ASP A 16 -8.30 -32.22 24.82
CA ASP A 16 -8.89 -33.53 24.58
C ASP A 16 -8.79 -33.99 23.11
N VAL A 17 -8.59 -33.05 22.18
CA VAL A 17 -8.49 -33.30 20.74
C VAL A 17 -7.31 -32.56 20.11
N PRO A 18 -6.70 -33.08 19.03
CA PRO A 18 -5.65 -32.36 18.30
C PRO A 18 -6.15 -31.05 17.68
N PHE A 19 -7.31 -31.09 17.02
CA PHE A 19 -8.03 -29.92 16.48
C PHE A 19 -9.53 -30.25 16.36
N GLU A 20 -10.37 -29.24 16.50
CA GLU A 20 -11.83 -29.36 16.45
C GLU A 20 -12.34 -29.12 15.03
N ARG A 21 -13.02 -30.13 14.48
CA ARG A 21 -13.48 -30.14 13.08
C ARG A 21 -14.28 -28.89 12.69
N GLU A 22 -15.28 -28.51 13.47
CA GLU A 22 -16.14 -27.36 13.16
C GLU A 22 -15.36 -26.03 13.15
N LEU A 23 -14.36 -25.88 14.02
CA LEU A 23 -13.51 -24.68 14.03
C LEU A 23 -12.52 -24.71 12.86
N THR A 24 -11.94 -25.87 12.57
CA THR A 24 -11.05 -26.07 11.43
C THR A 24 -11.74 -25.71 10.11
N GLU A 25 -12.97 -26.20 9.88
CA GLU A 25 -13.76 -25.94 8.66
C GLU A 25 -14.11 -24.46 8.46
N ARG A 26 -14.21 -23.67 9.55
CA ARG A 26 -14.50 -22.22 9.47
C ARG A 26 -13.28 -21.39 9.10
N TRP A 27 -12.09 -21.80 9.55
CA TRP A 27 -10.87 -20.99 9.46
C TRP A 27 -9.93 -21.44 8.34
N LEU A 28 -10.03 -22.70 7.91
CA LEU A 28 -9.08 -23.33 7.00
C LEU A 28 -9.76 -23.78 5.69
N PRO A 29 -9.01 -23.89 4.59
CA PRO A 29 -7.55 -23.67 4.46
C PRO A 29 -7.14 -22.21 4.65
N VAL A 30 -5.87 -21.98 5.00
CA VAL A 30 -5.34 -20.63 5.25
C VAL A 30 -5.42 -19.82 3.95
N ALA A 31 -6.14 -18.69 3.99
CA ALA A 31 -6.35 -17.84 2.81
C ALA A 31 -5.05 -17.23 2.25
N MET A 32 -4.15 -16.82 3.14
CA MET A 32 -2.85 -16.26 2.77
C MET A 32 -1.79 -16.68 3.79
N TYR A 33 -0.73 -17.33 3.33
CA TYR A 33 0.44 -17.69 4.13
C TYR A 33 1.64 -16.86 3.69
N ILE A 34 2.21 -16.08 4.63
CA ILE A 34 3.36 -15.21 4.38
C ILE A 34 4.59 -15.83 5.04
N GLY A 35 5.68 -15.99 4.29
CA GLY A 35 6.91 -16.58 4.82
C GLY A 35 8.13 -16.34 3.93
N GLY A 36 9.31 -16.65 4.47
CA GLY A 36 10.58 -16.49 3.75
C GLY A 36 10.86 -17.63 2.78
N GLU A 37 11.78 -17.37 1.84
CA GLU A 37 12.23 -18.37 0.85
C GLU A 37 12.94 -19.57 1.48
N GLU A 38 13.56 -19.37 2.64
CA GLU A 38 14.19 -20.41 3.43
C GLU A 38 13.23 -21.55 3.82
N HIS A 39 11.92 -21.30 3.80
CA HIS A 39 10.90 -22.31 4.13
C HIS A 39 10.35 -23.04 2.92
N ALA A 40 10.75 -22.67 1.69
CA ALA A 40 10.16 -23.18 0.46
C ALA A 40 10.34 -24.70 0.27
N VAL A 41 11.46 -25.26 0.71
CA VAL A 41 11.80 -26.68 0.46
C VAL A 41 11.49 -27.59 1.64
N LEU A 42 11.45 -27.06 2.86
CA LEU A 42 11.23 -27.86 4.08
C LEU A 42 9.78 -27.72 4.54
N HIS A 43 9.51 -26.66 5.29
CA HIS A 43 8.24 -26.49 5.99
C HIS A 43 7.04 -26.53 5.04
N LEU A 44 7.09 -25.85 3.88
CA LEU A 44 5.99 -25.87 2.92
C LEU A 44 5.75 -27.25 2.30
N LEU A 45 6.80 -28.05 2.11
CA LEU A 45 6.65 -29.42 1.62
C LEU A 45 6.01 -30.31 2.70
N TYR A 46 6.51 -30.22 3.93
CA TYR A 46 6.00 -31.02 5.04
C TYR A 46 4.57 -30.68 5.40
N SER A 47 4.19 -29.40 5.38
CA SER A 47 2.80 -29.01 5.67
C SER A 47 1.84 -29.53 4.61
N ARG A 48 2.19 -29.40 3.33
CA ARG A 48 1.41 -29.98 2.22
C ARG A 48 1.25 -31.49 2.34
N PHE A 49 2.36 -32.20 2.58
CA PHE A 49 2.34 -33.66 2.76
C PHE A 49 1.41 -34.08 3.91
N VAL A 50 1.52 -33.44 5.08
CA VAL A 50 0.70 -33.77 6.24
C VAL A 50 -0.77 -33.42 5.99
N THR A 51 -1.08 -32.30 5.32
CA THR A 51 -2.45 -31.96 4.93
C THR A 51 -3.06 -33.03 4.01
N MET A 52 -2.35 -33.44 2.96
CA MET A 52 -2.82 -34.50 2.06
C MET A 52 -3.06 -35.81 2.82
N ALA A 53 -2.14 -36.22 3.69
CA ALA A 53 -2.30 -37.43 4.49
C ALA A 53 -3.51 -37.35 5.44
N LEU A 54 -3.73 -36.21 6.10
CA LEU A 54 -4.88 -36.01 6.99
C LEU A 54 -6.20 -35.97 6.23
N LYS A 55 -6.21 -35.44 5.00
CA LYS A 55 -7.37 -35.50 4.11
C LYS A 55 -7.69 -36.95 3.73
N ASP A 56 -6.70 -37.72 3.31
CA ASP A 56 -6.87 -39.13 2.92
C ASP A 56 -7.36 -40.00 4.08
N LEU A 57 -6.95 -39.66 5.31
CA LEU A 57 -7.43 -40.28 6.55
C LEU A 57 -8.82 -39.78 6.99
N GLY A 58 -9.42 -38.81 6.28
CA GLY A 58 -10.75 -38.27 6.56
C GLY A 58 -10.84 -37.29 7.74
N HIS A 59 -9.70 -36.72 8.17
CA HIS A 59 -9.67 -35.78 9.29
C HIS A 59 -9.97 -34.32 8.89
N ILE A 60 -9.73 -33.97 7.62
CA ILE A 60 -10.00 -32.66 7.03
C ILE A 60 -10.52 -32.84 5.59
N ASP A 61 -11.13 -31.81 5.02
CA ASP A 61 -11.78 -31.84 3.71
C ASP A 61 -11.04 -31.06 2.61
N PHE A 62 -9.89 -30.45 2.93
CA PHE A 62 -9.04 -29.71 1.99
C PHE A 62 -7.67 -30.34 1.79
N GLU A 63 -7.14 -30.23 0.56
CA GLU A 63 -5.90 -30.88 0.14
C GLU A 63 -4.66 -29.99 0.33
N GLU A 64 -4.83 -28.68 0.14
CA GLU A 64 -3.75 -27.70 0.23
C GLU A 64 -3.95 -26.80 1.47
N PRO A 65 -2.94 -26.68 2.36
CA PRO A 65 -3.09 -25.93 3.60
C PRO A 65 -3.14 -24.41 3.39
N TYR A 66 -2.59 -23.91 2.28
CA TYR A 66 -2.45 -22.49 2.00
C TYR A 66 -2.99 -22.18 0.60
N GLN A 67 -4.05 -21.38 0.49
CA GLN A 67 -4.62 -20.98 -0.80
C GLN A 67 -3.69 -20.07 -1.59
N ARG A 68 -2.93 -19.21 -0.89
CA ARG A 68 -1.94 -18.31 -1.48
C ARG A 68 -0.70 -18.26 -0.60
N PHE A 69 0.44 -18.60 -1.18
CA PHE A 69 1.74 -18.28 -0.57
C PHE A 69 2.22 -16.90 -1.04
N ARG A 70 2.78 -16.13 -0.11
CA ARG A 70 3.37 -14.81 -0.36
C ARG A 70 4.76 -14.77 0.27
N LYS A 71 5.78 -14.80 -0.59
CA LYS A 71 7.16 -14.62 -0.16
C LYS A 71 7.38 -13.17 0.29
N HIS A 72 7.90 -12.98 1.49
CA HIS A 72 8.45 -11.68 1.91
C HIS A 72 9.92 -11.58 1.51
N GLY A 73 10.41 -10.34 1.38
CA GLY A 73 11.82 -10.08 1.13
C GLY A 73 12.68 -10.21 2.38
N LEU A 74 14.01 -10.19 2.19
CA LEU A 74 14.96 -10.23 3.28
C LEU A 74 15.34 -8.80 3.69
N VAL A 75 15.17 -8.47 4.97
CA VAL A 75 15.75 -7.24 5.52
C VAL A 75 17.21 -7.49 5.85
N ILE A 76 18.08 -6.64 5.32
CA ILE A 76 19.52 -6.67 5.52
C ILE A 76 19.97 -5.39 6.25
N LYS A 77 21.22 -5.36 6.71
CA LYS A 77 21.82 -4.18 7.34
C LYS A 77 23.23 -3.97 6.78
N ASP A 78 23.45 -2.78 6.23
CA ASP A 78 24.71 -2.33 5.64
C ASP A 78 25.18 -3.27 4.51
N GLY A 79 24.25 -3.60 3.60
CA GLY A 79 24.50 -4.49 2.46
C GLY A 79 24.64 -5.98 2.81
N ALA A 80 24.46 -6.38 4.08
CA ALA A 80 24.70 -7.74 4.54
C ALA A 80 23.52 -8.33 5.32
N LYS A 81 23.25 -9.63 5.12
CA LYS A 81 22.31 -10.39 5.96
C LYS A 81 22.66 -10.22 7.44
N MET A 82 21.66 -9.87 8.24
CA MET A 82 21.80 -9.71 9.69
C MET A 82 22.18 -11.02 10.36
N SER A 83 23.21 -11.00 11.22
CA SER A 83 23.61 -12.17 12.02
C SER A 83 24.46 -11.75 13.23
N LYS A 84 24.38 -12.53 14.31
CA LYS A 84 25.17 -12.29 15.54
C LYS A 84 26.67 -12.23 15.27
N SER A 85 27.19 -13.13 14.42
CA SER A 85 28.62 -13.18 14.07
C SER A 85 29.12 -11.97 13.29
N ARG A 86 28.24 -11.27 12.59
CA ARG A 86 28.56 -10.03 11.86
C ARG A 86 28.35 -8.76 12.70
N GLY A 87 27.78 -8.88 13.90
CA GLY A 87 27.51 -7.73 14.78
C GLY A 87 26.50 -6.72 14.24
N ASN A 88 25.82 -7.02 13.12
CA ASN A 88 24.90 -6.11 12.43
C ASN A 88 23.41 -6.42 12.72
N VAL A 89 23.12 -7.05 13.86
CA VAL A 89 21.75 -7.37 14.26
C VAL A 89 21.07 -6.09 14.74
N VAL A 90 19.96 -5.73 14.09
CA VAL A 90 19.08 -4.66 14.55
C VAL A 90 18.19 -5.21 15.67
N VAL A 91 18.21 -4.55 16.84
CA VAL A 91 17.37 -4.89 17.99
C VAL A 91 16.17 -3.93 18.00
N PRO A 92 14.94 -4.40 17.71
CA PRO A 92 13.76 -3.53 17.58
C PRO A 92 13.47 -2.65 18.80
N ASP A 93 13.66 -3.18 20.02
CA ASP A 93 13.28 -2.52 21.27
C ASP A 93 13.89 -1.12 21.40
N GLN A 94 15.15 -0.95 21.00
CA GLN A 94 15.84 0.35 21.06
C GLN A 94 15.20 1.40 20.16
N TYR A 95 14.65 0.99 19.02
CA TYR A 95 13.95 1.90 18.10
C TYR A 95 12.53 2.16 18.58
N ILE A 96 11.86 1.15 19.12
CA ILE A 96 10.51 1.28 19.68
C ILE A 96 10.51 2.23 20.88
N GLU A 97 11.49 2.11 21.79
CA GLU A 97 11.64 3.02 22.93
C GLU A 97 11.90 4.47 22.48
N ARG A 98 12.73 4.66 21.44
CA ARG A 98 13.12 5.99 20.98
C ARG A 98 12.10 6.67 20.08
N TRP A 99 11.45 5.92 19.18
CA TRP A 99 10.62 6.45 18.10
C TRP A 99 9.15 6.04 18.20
N GLY A 100 8.82 5.07 19.06
CA GLY A 100 7.50 4.46 19.14
C GLY A 100 7.32 3.29 18.18
N ALA A 101 6.43 2.36 18.57
CA ALA A 101 6.14 1.15 17.80
C ALA A 101 5.59 1.47 16.39
N ASP A 102 4.74 2.49 16.27
CA ASP A 102 4.13 2.88 15.00
C ASP A 102 5.14 3.43 14.00
N ALA A 103 6.07 4.28 14.45
CA ALA A 103 7.11 4.80 13.58
C ALA A 103 8.01 3.67 13.06
N PHE A 104 8.35 2.71 13.93
CA PHE A 104 9.15 1.54 13.55
C PHE A 104 8.42 0.61 12.57
N ARG A 105 7.14 0.29 12.83
CA ARG A 105 6.30 -0.51 11.92
C ARG A 105 6.14 0.16 10.57
N LEU A 106 5.78 1.44 10.56
CA LEU A 106 5.59 2.21 9.33
C LEU A 106 6.89 2.30 8.53
N TYR A 107 8.03 2.48 9.20
CA TYR A 107 9.33 2.43 8.55
C TYR A 107 9.59 1.09 7.84
N LEU A 108 9.40 -0.04 8.52
CA LEU A 108 9.61 -1.37 7.92
C LEU A 108 8.70 -1.61 6.71
N MET A 109 7.46 -1.13 6.76
CA MET A 109 6.49 -1.27 5.67
C MET A 109 6.72 -0.27 4.53
N PHE A 110 7.45 0.82 4.80
CA PHE A 110 7.77 1.87 3.83
C PHE A 110 9.15 1.72 3.18
N LEU A 111 10.03 0.91 3.76
CA LEU A 111 11.43 0.72 3.35
C LEU A 111 11.60 0.42 1.85
N GLY A 112 10.66 -0.34 1.29
CA GLY A 112 10.66 -0.76 -0.10
C GLY A 112 9.52 -1.73 -0.39
N PRO A 113 9.50 -2.34 -1.59
CA PRO A 113 8.54 -3.40 -1.90
C PRO A 113 8.67 -4.56 -0.90
N TYR A 114 7.57 -4.92 -0.23
CA TYR A 114 7.56 -5.92 0.84
C TYR A 114 8.18 -7.26 0.44
N GLN A 115 7.99 -7.66 -0.82
CA GLN A 115 8.48 -8.94 -1.36
C GLN A 115 9.98 -8.93 -1.71
N GLU A 116 10.57 -7.75 -1.89
CA GLU A 116 11.99 -7.58 -2.19
C GLU A 116 12.82 -7.38 -0.92
N GLY A 117 12.22 -6.77 0.11
CA GLY A 117 12.87 -6.51 1.38
C GLY A 117 13.53 -5.13 1.37
N GLY A 118 14.73 -5.03 1.94
CA GLY A 118 15.45 -3.75 1.92
C GLY A 118 16.61 -3.70 2.89
N ASP A 119 17.43 -2.66 2.73
CA ASP A 119 18.56 -2.37 3.61
C ASP A 119 18.13 -1.42 4.72
N PHE A 120 18.16 -1.90 5.96
CA PHE A 120 17.78 -1.16 7.14
C PHE A 120 18.79 -0.02 7.41
N ARG A 121 18.27 1.19 7.57
CA ARG A 121 19.04 2.42 7.81
C ARG A 121 18.39 3.21 8.93
N ASP A 122 19.19 3.55 9.94
CA ASP A 122 18.72 4.25 11.13
C ASP A 122 18.12 5.62 10.79
N GLU A 123 18.73 6.31 9.83
CA GLU A 123 18.30 7.62 9.34
C GLU A 123 16.95 7.56 8.63
N GLY A 124 16.57 6.36 8.16
CA GLY A 124 15.32 6.09 7.43
C GLY A 124 14.06 6.23 8.28
N LEU A 125 14.17 6.20 9.62
CA LEU A 125 13.02 6.36 10.52
C LEU A 125 12.50 7.80 10.61
N SER A 126 13.34 8.79 10.29
CA SER A 126 12.98 10.21 10.41
C SER A 126 11.78 10.60 9.53
N GLY A 127 11.67 10.03 8.33
CA GLY A 127 10.56 10.25 7.40
C GLY A 127 9.21 9.74 7.95
N PRO A 128 9.09 8.43 8.25
CA PRO A 128 7.95 7.81 8.93
C PRO A 128 7.52 8.56 10.19
N TYR A 129 8.46 8.86 11.10
CA TYR A 129 8.16 9.59 12.33
C TYR A 129 7.61 10.98 12.05
N GLY A 130 8.26 11.74 11.16
CA GLY A 130 7.80 13.07 10.77
C GLY A 130 6.44 13.06 10.07
N PHE A 131 6.10 12.00 9.32
CA PHE A 131 4.77 11.82 8.76
C PHE A 131 3.71 11.62 9.85
N LEU A 132 3.95 10.72 10.81
CA LEU A 132 3.03 10.48 11.92
C LEU A 132 2.81 11.76 12.76
N HIS A 133 3.87 12.54 13.00
CA HIS A 133 3.77 13.84 13.66
C HIS A 133 2.91 14.83 12.88
N ARG A 134 3.13 14.96 11.56
CA ARG A 134 2.30 15.84 10.72
C ARG A 134 0.85 15.39 10.68
N LEU A 135 0.59 14.08 10.67
CA LEU A 135 -0.76 13.53 10.73
C LEU A 135 -1.44 13.94 12.03
N TRP A 136 -0.75 13.76 13.17
CA TRP A 136 -1.21 14.21 14.48
C TRP A 136 -1.56 15.70 14.48
N GLU A 137 -0.64 16.57 14.10
CA GLU A 137 -0.87 18.03 14.10
C GLU A 137 -2.02 18.46 13.17
N THR A 138 -2.30 17.68 12.12
CA THR A 138 -3.37 17.99 11.17
C THR A 138 -4.74 17.55 11.69
N ILE A 139 -4.82 16.48 12.48
CA ILE A 139 -6.08 15.91 13.01
C ILE A 139 -6.40 16.45 14.40
N VAL A 140 -5.37 16.74 15.20
CA VAL A 140 -5.47 17.34 16.53
C VAL A 140 -4.76 18.71 16.53
N PRO A 141 -5.26 19.70 15.75
CA PRO A 141 -4.70 21.03 15.78
C PRO A 141 -4.98 21.75 17.12
N GLY A 142 -4.27 22.85 17.36
CA GLY A 142 -4.55 23.73 18.51
C GLY A 142 -5.87 24.49 18.39
N GLU A 143 -6.40 24.63 17.18
CA GLU A 143 -7.73 25.17 16.88
C GLU A 143 -8.67 24.03 16.46
N PRO A 144 -10.01 24.19 16.58
CA PRO A 144 -10.95 23.18 16.11
C PRO A 144 -10.83 22.92 14.60
N LEU A 145 -11.01 21.65 14.20
CA LEU A 145 -11.16 21.29 12.79
C LEU A 145 -12.34 22.05 12.17
N GLY A 146 -12.19 22.44 10.90
CA GLY A 146 -13.27 23.06 10.16
C GLY A 146 -14.42 22.10 9.86
N ALA A 147 -15.60 22.66 9.60
CA ALA A 147 -16.81 21.92 9.21
C ALA A 147 -17.16 22.07 7.72
N GLY A 148 -16.20 22.52 6.90
CA GLY A 148 -16.40 22.72 5.46
C GLY A 148 -16.58 21.39 4.71
N ALA A 149 -17.39 21.44 3.64
CA ALA A 149 -17.53 20.32 2.72
C ALA A 149 -16.21 20.07 1.95
N LEU A 150 -16.02 18.83 1.49
CA LEU A 150 -14.90 18.47 0.64
C LEU A 150 -14.94 19.30 -0.65
N THR A 151 -13.82 19.94 -1.00
CA THR A 151 -13.66 20.48 -2.35
C THR A 151 -13.55 19.33 -3.34
N ARG A 152 -13.95 19.54 -4.61
CA ARG A 152 -13.83 18.52 -5.67
C ARG A 152 -12.41 17.97 -5.82
N VAL A 153 -11.40 18.81 -5.59
CA VAL A 153 -9.98 18.40 -5.65
C VAL A 153 -9.64 17.42 -4.52
N ILE A 154 -10.04 17.75 -3.29
CA ILE A 154 -9.78 16.92 -2.10
C ILE A 154 -10.60 15.63 -2.17
N GLU A 155 -11.90 15.72 -2.47
CA GLU A 155 -12.79 14.56 -2.59
C GLU A 155 -12.25 13.54 -3.60
N ARG A 156 -11.80 14.01 -4.77
CA ARG A 156 -11.21 13.15 -5.79
C ARG A 156 -9.94 12.46 -5.28
N LYS A 157 -8.99 13.22 -4.72
CA LYS A 157 -7.74 12.63 -4.21
C LYS A 157 -8.02 11.67 -3.06
N LEU A 158 -9.00 11.98 -2.20
CA LEU A 158 -9.43 11.11 -1.11
C LEU A 158 -9.91 9.75 -1.64
N HIS A 159 -10.90 9.72 -2.53
CA HIS A 159 -11.41 8.45 -3.07
C HIS A 159 -10.34 7.69 -3.87
N ALA A 160 -9.48 8.38 -4.62
CA ALA A 160 -8.34 7.75 -5.28
C ALA A 160 -7.36 7.12 -4.27
N THR A 161 -7.08 7.80 -3.15
CA THR A 161 -6.23 7.28 -2.07
C THR A 161 -6.88 6.09 -1.36
N ILE A 162 -8.17 6.14 -1.03
CA ILE A 162 -8.88 5.02 -0.40
C ILE A 162 -8.80 3.77 -1.30
N GLY A 163 -9.14 3.91 -2.59
CA GLY A 163 -9.08 2.81 -3.54
C GLY A 163 -7.66 2.23 -3.65
N LYS A 164 -6.66 3.10 -3.83
CA LYS A 164 -5.25 2.69 -3.92
C LYS A 164 -4.78 1.96 -2.66
N VAL A 165 -5.04 2.49 -1.47
CA VAL A 165 -4.61 1.88 -0.20
C VAL A 165 -5.29 0.53 0.01
N THR A 166 -6.59 0.43 -0.30
CA THR A 166 -7.36 -0.82 -0.22
C THR A 166 -6.76 -1.90 -1.12
N GLU A 167 -6.48 -1.58 -2.38
CA GLU A 167 -5.85 -2.50 -3.33
C GLU A 167 -4.42 -2.87 -2.92
N ASP A 168 -3.63 -1.87 -2.53
CA ASP A 168 -2.21 -2.05 -2.23
C ASP A 168 -2.00 -2.90 -0.98
N ILE A 169 -2.81 -2.74 0.08
CA ILE A 169 -2.72 -3.59 1.28
C ILE A 169 -3.04 -5.05 0.92
N ALA A 170 -4.11 -5.30 0.18
CA ALA A 170 -4.48 -6.65 -0.25
C ALA A 170 -3.39 -7.30 -1.13
N ALA A 171 -2.64 -6.48 -1.88
CA ALA A 171 -1.53 -6.88 -2.73
C ALA A 171 -0.15 -6.88 -2.04
N LEU A 172 -0.06 -6.55 -0.74
CA LEU A 172 1.19 -6.39 0.02
C LEU A 172 2.12 -5.28 -0.52
N ARG A 173 1.58 -4.27 -1.23
CA ARG A 173 2.30 -3.09 -1.73
C ARG A 173 2.29 -1.96 -0.69
N TYR A 174 2.75 -2.27 0.52
CA TYR A 174 2.62 -1.38 1.67
C TYR A 174 3.31 -0.03 1.50
N ASN A 175 4.50 -0.03 0.89
CA ASN A 175 5.26 1.20 0.65
C ASN A 175 4.48 2.19 -0.22
N THR A 176 3.77 1.71 -1.25
CA THR A 176 2.96 2.58 -2.12
C THR A 176 1.61 2.95 -1.50
N ALA A 177 1.06 2.13 -0.61
CA ALA A 177 -0.10 2.49 0.21
C ALA A 177 0.24 3.66 1.15
N ILE A 178 1.35 3.54 1.90
CA ILE A 178 1.83 4.59 2.81
C ILE A 178 2.15 5.88 2.03
N ALA A 179 2.82 5.76 0.87
CA ALA A 179 3.09 6.92 0.01
C ALA A 179 1.79 7.65 -0.42
N ALA A 180 0.73 6.90 -0.76
CA ALA A 180 -0.55 7.50 -1.14
C ALA A 180 -1.22 8.28 0.01
N ILE A 181 -1.13 7.75 1.24
CA ILE A 181 -1.62 8.43 2.45
C ILE A 181 -0.81 9.71 2.70
N MET A 182 0.53 9.64 2.63
CA MET A 182 1.42 10.79 2.78
C MET A 182 1.14 11.88 1.74
N GLU A 183 0.97 11.50 0.47
CA GLU A 183 0.63 12.43 -0.61
C GLU A 183 -0.71 13.11 -0.36
N TYR A 184 -1.74 12.36 0.03
CA TYR A 184 -3.05 12.95 0.32
C TYR A 184 -2.97 13.93 1.49
N LEU A 185 -2.27 13.57 2.57
CA LEU A 185 -2.06 14.48 3.70
C LEU A 185 -1.37 15.79 3.26
N ASN A 186 -0.42 15.72 2.34
CA ASN A 186 0.21 16.92 1.78
C ASN A 186 -0.78 17.82 1.03
N VAL A 187 -1.73 17.23 0.28
CA VAL A 187 -2.79 17.98 -0.41
C VAL A 187 -3.74 18.65 0.59
N VAL A 188 -4.12 17.94 1.67
CA VAL A 188 -4.96 18.51 2.74
C VAL A 188 -4.29 19.72 3.40
N ARG A 189 -2.98 19.63 3.64
CA ARG A 189 -2.17 20.67 4.30
C ARG A 189 -1.72 21.80 3.37
N GLU A 190 -2.06 21.75 2.08
CA GLU A 190 -1.66 22.76 1.10
C GLU A 190 -2.19 24.14 1.53
N GLY A 191 -1.31 25.16 1.46
CA GLY A 191 -1.63 26.53 1.87
C GLY A 191 -1.65 26.78 3.39
N GLY A 192 -1.33 25.79 4.23
CA GLY A 192 -1.17 25.99 5.68
C GLY A 192 -2.47 26.29 6.44
N ARG A 193 -3.63 25.97 5.85
CA ARG A 193 -4.94 26.11 6.46
C ARG A 193 -5.22 25.01 7.49
N CYS A 194 -6.16 25.27 8.40
CA CYS A 194 -6.77 24.22 9.20
C CYS A 194 -7.56 23.25 8.29
N ALA A 195 -7.45 21.96 8.56
CA ALA A 195 -8.18 20.93 7.82
C ALA A 195 -9.65 20.89 8.26
N ASN A 196 -10.54 20.50 7.35
CA ASN A 196 -11.90 20.15 7.74
C ASN A 196 -11.94 18.70 8.23
N ARG A 197 -12.82 18.39 9.17
CA ARG A 197 -12.97 17.03 9.72
C ARG A 197 -13.16 15.97 8.63
N ALA A 198 -14.04 16.25 7.65
CA ALA A 198 -14.30 15.36 6.53
C ALA A 198 -13.06 15.04 5.67
N GLU A 199 -12.04 15.89 5.67
CA GLU A 199 -10.82 15.70 4.90
C GLU A 199 -9.86 14.72 5.59
N VAL A 200 -9.92 14.58 6.91
CA VAL A 200 -8.88 13.88 7.68
C VAL A 200 -9.37 12.66 8.44
N GLU A 201 -10.64 12.61 8.84
CA GLU A 201 -11.22 11.45 9.53
C GLU A 201 -11.03 10.14 8.74
N PRO A 202 -11.23 10.11 7.40
CA PRO A 202 -10.99 8.89 6.62
C PRO A 202 -9.52 8.42 6.61
N LEU A 203 -8.55 9.26 6.97
CA LEU A 203 -7.14 8.84 7.04
C LEU A 203 -6.87 7.94 8.24
N VAL A 204 -7.67 8.03 9.30
CA VAL A 204 -7.45 7.30 10.55
C VAL A 204 -7.56 5.78 10.33
N PRO A 205 -8.65 5.25 9.72
CA PRO A 205 -8.69 3.82 9.40
C PRO A 205 -7.63 3.41 8.35
N LEU A 206 -7.26 4.28 7.42
CA LEU A 206 -6.27 3.96 6.38
C LEU A 206 -4.86 3.78 6.94
N VAL A 207 -4.50 4.53 7.99
CA VAL A 207 -3.17 4.42 8.62
C VAL A 207 -3.11 3.30 9.66
N ALA A 208 -4.25 2.88 10.22
CA ALA A 208 -4.35 1.89 11.31
C ALA A 208 -3.59 0.57 11.07
N PRO A 209 -3.56 -0.03 9.85
CA PRO A 209 -2.76 -1.24 9.62
C PRO A 209 -1.25 -1.04 9.87
N PHE A 210 -0.76 0.18 9.68
CA PHE A 210 0.65 0.54 9.81
C PHE A 210 0.98 1.14 11.18
N ALA A 211 0.12 2.03 11.68
CA ALA A 211 0.27 2.77 12.93
C ALA A 211 -1.00 2.66 13.80
N PRO A 212 -1.31 1.47 14.36
CA PRO A 212 -2.57 1.22 15.05
C PRO A 212 -2.73 2.04 16.34
N HIS A 213 -1.64 2.33 17.08
CA HIS A 213 -1.74 3.03 18.36
C HIS A 213 -2.10 4.51 18.14
N LEU A 214 -1.44 5.16 17.18
CA LEU A 214 -1.77 6.51 16.75
C LEU A 214 -3.19 6.56 16.17
N ALA A 215 -3.57 5.59 15.34
CA ALA A 215 -4.90 5.58 14.75
C ALA A 215 -6.01 5.52 15.81
N GLU A 216 -5.85 4.67 16.83
CA GLU A 216 -6.81 4.58 17.94
C GLU A 216 -6.92 5.91 18.71
N GLU A 217 -5.78 6.51 19.09
CA GLU A 217 -5.78 7.80 19.79
C GLU A 217 -6.41 8.90 18.92
N LEU A 218 -6.11 8.95 17.61
CA LEU A 218 -6.72 9.91 16.70
C LEU A 218 -8.23 9.71 16.57
N TRP A 219 -8.69 8.46 16.58
CA TRP A 219 -10.12 8.12 16.55
C TRP A 219 -10.84 8.64 17.80
N GLU A 220 -10.29 8.40 18.98
CA GLU A 220 -10.81 8.95 20.23
C GLU A 220 -10.80 10.49 20.23
N ARG A 221 -9.72 11.12 19.74
CA ARG A 221 -9.58 12.59 19.65
C ARG A 221 -10.60 13.23 18.71
N LEU A 222 -11.06 12.51 17.69
CA LEU A 222 -12.16 12.93 16.81
C LEU A 222 -13.54 12.79 17.49
N GLY A 223 -13.59 12.29 18.72
CA GLY A 223 -14.79 12.20 19.55
C GLY A 223 -15.62 10.93 19.31
N HIS A 224 -15.03 9.89 18.71
CA HIS A 224 -15.68 8.58 18.62
C HIS A 224 -15.69 7.91 19.99
N ALA A 225 -16.79 7.23 20.32
CA ALA A 225 -17.00 6.60 21.63
C ALA A 225 -16.66 5.10 21.63
N ASP A 226 -16.68 4.48 20.46
CA ASP A 226 -16.27 3.11 20.17
C ASP A 226 -14.81 3.07 19.70
N GLY A 227 -14.15 1.92 19.91
CA GLY A 227 -12.80 1.72 19.42
C GLY A 227 -12.76 1.60 17.89
N LEU A 228 -11.67 2.06 17.26
CA LEU A 228 -11.53 2.02 15.80
C LEU A 228 -11.64 0.59 15.24
N PHE A 229 -11.29 -0.42 16.05
CA PHE A 229 -11.32 -1.83 15.68
C PHE A 229 -12.62 -2.56 16.06
N ASP A 230 -13.58 -1.89 16.71
CA ASP A 230 -14.83 -2.51 17.18
C ASP A 230 -15.89 -2.64 16.07
N GLY A 231 -15.66 -2.02 14.92
CA GLY A 231 -16.62 -1.99 13.81
C GLY A 231 -15.99 -2.03 12.42
N LYS A 232 -16.84 -1.82 11.40
CA LYS A 232 -16.44 -1.78 9.99
C LYS A 232 -16.11 -0.35 9.56
N HIS A 233 -15.05 0.21 10.12
CA HIS A 233 -14.68 1.62 9.90
C HIS A 233 -13.80 1.85 8.66
N TRP A 234 -13.51 0.81 7.87
CA TRP A 234 -12.75 0.99 6.62
C TRP A 234 -13.54 1.87 5.63
N PRO A 235 -12.96 2.98 5.12
CA PRO A 235 -13.68 3.89 4.25
C PRO A 235 -13.96 3.27 2.88
N GLU A 236 -15.13 3.57 2.32
CA GLU A 236 -15.50 3.14 0.98
C GLU A 236 -14.94 4.10 -0.09
N HIS A 237 -14.43 3.53 -1.19
CA HIS A 237 -14.02 4.34 -2.34
C HIS A 237 -15.14 4.40 -3.38
N ASP A 238 -15.27 5.54 -4.05
CA ASP A 238 -16.19 5.75 -5.17
C ASP A 238 -15.34 6.04 -6.42
N ALA A 239 -15.38 5.11 -7.38
CA ALA A 239 -14.60 5.20 -8.62
C ALA A 239 -15.01 6.40 -9.50
N ALA A 240 -16.26 6.85 -9.44
CA ALA A 240 -16.72 8.01 -10.18
C ALA A 240 -16.17 9.31 -9.56
N ARG A 241 -16.13 9.39 -8.22
CA ARG A 241 -15.53 10.54 -7.52
C ARG A 241 -14.01 10.57 -7.62
N ALA A 242 -13.37 9.40 -7.70
CA ALA A 242 -11.92 9.29 -7.90
C ALA A 242 -11.47 9.70 -9.32
N ALA A 243 -12.39 9.73 -10.29
CA ALA A 243 -12.06 10.03 -11.68
C ALA A 243 -11.53 11.47 -11.81
N ALA A 244 -10.36 11.61 -12.45
CA ALA A 244 -9.85 12.92 -12.83
C ALA A 244 -10.66 13.48 -14.00
N ASP A 245 -11.16 14.70 -13.86
CA ASP A 245 -11.83 15.41 -14.97
C ASP A 245 -10.84 15.81 -16.05
N ALA A 246 -9.57 15.97 -15.69
CA ALA A 246 -8.46 16.23 -16.58
C ALA A 246 -7.24 15.41 -16.19
N VAL A 247 -6.52 14.91 -17.17
CA VAL A 247 -5.33 14.06 -17.03
C VAL A 247 -4.16 14.68 -17.78
N GLU A 248 -2.93 14.43 -17.30
CA GLU A 248 -1.72 14.87 -17.97
C GLU A 248 -1.39 13.92 -19.13
N LEU A 249 -1.51 14.43 -20.35
CA LEU A 249 -1.00 13.76 -21.56
C LEU A 249 0.50 14.02 -21.68
N VAL A 250 1.28 12.94 -21.62
CA VAL A 250 2.72 12.98 -21.91
C VAL A 250 2.95 12.82 -23.41
N VAL A 251 3.60 13.79 -24.03
CA VAL A 251 3.96 13.75 -25.46
C VAL A 251 5.42 13.34 -25.60
N GLN A 252 5.66 12.30 -26.39
CA GLN A 252 6.98 11.77 -26.70
C GLN A 252 7.28 11.84 -28.20
N VAL A 253 8.55 11.96 -28.53
CA VAL A 253 9.08 11.73 -29.88
C VAL A 253 10.20 10.69 -29.77
N ASN A 254 10.06 9.58 -30.50
CA ASN A 254 10.95 8.41 -30.42
C ASN A 254 11.22 7.97 -28.96
N GLY A 255 10.17 7.95 -28.14
CA GLY A 255 10.22 7.50 -26.74
C GLY A 255 10.78 8.51 -25.74
N LYS A 256 11.23 9.69 -26.18
CA LYS A 256 11.73 10.75 -25.28
C LYS A 256 10.65 11.81 -25.05
N VAL A 257 10.40 12.19 -23.79
CA VAL A 257 9.40 13.21 -23.42
C VAL A 257 9.80 14.58 -23.98
N ARG A 258 8.82 15.29 -24.55
CA ARG A 258 8.98 16.62 -25.15
C ARG A 258 8.02 17.66 -24.58
N MET A 259 6.84 17.21 -24.17
CA MET A 259 5.80 18.08 -23.64
C MET A 259 4.93 17.29 -22.67
N ARG A 260 4.32 18.02 -21.73
CA ARG A 260 3.21 17.56 -20.90
C ARG A 260 2.09 18.58 -21.03
N LEU A 261 0.86 18.12 -21.21
CA LEU A 261 -0.31 18.98 -21.27
C LEU A 261 -1.46 18.37 -20.46
N VAL A 262 -2.21 19.21 -19.78
CA VAL A 262 -3.39 18.78 -19.01
C VAL A 262 -4.61 18.90 -19.91
N LEU A 263 -5.34 17.80 -20.11
CA LEU A 263 -6.52 17.74 -20.97
C LEU A 263 -7.70 17.09 -20.27
N PRO A 264 -8.94 17.47 -20.61
CA PRO A 264 -10.13 16.77 -20.13
C PRO A 264 -10.05 15.28 -20.45
N ARG A 265 -10.42 14.43 -19.50
CA ARG A 265 -10.39 12.98 -19.68
C ARG A 265 -11.25 12.56 -20.87
N GLY A 266 -10.82 11.53 -21.61
CA GLY A 266 -11.52 11.03 -22.79
C GLY A 266 -11.20 11.80 -24.07
N PHE A 267 -10.10 12.55 -24.11
CA PHE A 267 -9.62 13.14 -25.36
C PHE A 267 -9.30 12.05 -26.40
N SER A 268 -9.59 12.31 -27.66
CA SER A 268 -9.30 11.38 -28.75
C SER A 268 -7.82 11.39 -29.12
N GLU A 269 -7.36 10.33 -29.79
CA GLU A 269 -6.01 10.30 -30.39
C GLU A 269 -5.79 11.50 -31.32
N ASP A 270 -6.80 11.87 -32.11
CA ASP A 270 -6.73 13.00 -33.04
C ASP A 270 -6.55 14.34 -32.31
N GLN A 271 -7.27 14.55 -31.20
CA GLN A 271 -7.10 15.74 -30.37
C GLN A 271 -5.71 15.79 -29.76
N ALA A 272 -5.25 14.67 -29.17
CA ALA A 272 -3.91 14.56 -28.60
C ALA A 272 -2.81 14.83 -29.64
N ARG A 273 -2.96 14.26 -30.84
CA ARG A 273 -2.02 14.43 -31.96
C ARG A 273 -1.99 15.86 -32.47
N ALA A 274 -3.15 16.50 -32.64
CA ALA A 274 -3.23 17.88 -33.09
C ALA A 274 -2.52 18.83 -32.12
N LEU A 275 -2.76 18.65 -30.81
CA LEU A 275 -2.12 19.45 -29.76
C LEU A 275 -0.60 19.20 -29.69
N ALA A 276 -0.17 17.95 -29.81
CA ALA A 276 1.24 17.60 -29.86
C ALA A 276 1.96 18.24 -31.07
N LEU A 277 1.34 18.23 -32.25
CA LEU A 277 1.92 18.80 -33.46
C LEU A 277 1.89 20.34 -33.51
N ALA A 278 1.05 20.96 -32.67
CA ALA A 278 1.01 22.41 -32.51
C ALA A 278 2.14 22.96 -31.63
N ASP A 279 2.80 22.12 -30.83
CA ASP A 279 3.87 22.52 -29.93
C ASP A 279 5.22 22.68 -30.65
N ASP A 280 5.89 23.82 -30.40
CA ASP A 280 7.15 24.16 -31.05
C ASP A 280 8.29 23.21 -30.65
N ASN A 281 8.32 22.72 -29.42
CA ASN A 281 9.36 21.81 -28.96
C ASN A 281 9.21 20.42 -29.59
N VAL A 282 7.98 19.92 -29.69
CA VAL A 282 7.67 18.67 -30.39
C VAL A 282 8.05 18.80 -31.86
N ARG A 283 7.62 19.88 -32.54
CA ARG A 283 7.95 20.14 -33.96
C ARG A 283 9.46 20.17 -34.21
N ARG A 284 10.24 20.83 -33.35
CA ARG A 284 11.71 20.84 -33.45
C ARG A 284 12.30 19.43 -33.43
N HIS A 285 11.72 18.53 -32.65
CA HIS A 285 12.20 17.15 -32.53
C HIS A 285 11.65 16.20 -33.60
N LEU A 286 10.64 16.62 -34.36
CA LEU A 286 10.21 15.91 -35.57
C LEU A 286 11.15 16.22 -36.75
N ASP A 287 11.88 17.34 -36.71
CA ASP A 287 12.91 17.72 -37.68
C ASP A 287 12.46 17.58 -39.15
N GLY A 288 11.21 17.96 -39.44
CA GLY A 288 10.61 17.85 -40.78
C GLY A 288 10.30 16.42 -41.25
N HIS A 289 10.61 15.39 -40.47
CA HIS A 289 10.34 14.00 -40.82
C HIS A 289 8.86 13.66 -40.64
N PRO A 290 8.25 12.91 -41.58
CA PRO A 290 6.88 12.47 -41.43
C PRO A 290 6.75 11.46 -40.29
N VAL A 291 5.70 11.60 -39.49
CA VAL A 291 5.35 10.64 -38.43
C VAL A 291 4.97 9.31 -39.09
N ARG A 292 5.74 8.25 -38.83
CA ARG A 292 5.51 6.91 -39.39
C ARG A 292 4.52 6.08 -38.58
N ARG A 293 4.52 6.27 -37.26
CA ARG A 293 3.65 5.54 -36.34
C ARG A 293 3.31 6.42 -35.16
N VAL A 294 2.05 6.38 -34.75
CA VAL A 294 1.57 6.99 -33.50
C VAL A 294 1.28 5.86 -32.52
N VAL A 295 1.77 6.00 -31.30
CA VAL A 295 1.39 5.12 -30.19
C VAL A 295 0.62 5.95 -29.19
N PHE A 296 -0.69 5.72 -29.14
CA PHE A 296 -1.59 6.40 -28.23
C PHE A 296 -2.00 5.46 -27.10
N VAL A 297 -1.83 5.93 -25.87
CA VAL A 297 -2.37 5.30 -24.67
C VAL A 297 -3.41 6.29 -24.10
N PRO A 298 -4.71 5.95 -24.16
CA PRO A 298 -5.78 6.83 -23.71
C PRO A 298 -5.50 7.40 -22.32
N ASP A 299 -5.82 8.69 -22.14
CA ASP A 299 -5.68 9.44 -20.88
C ASP A 299 -4.26 9.46 -20.28
N ARG A 300 -3.22 9.12 -21.06
CA ARG A 300 -1.86 8.97 -20.51
C ARG A 300 -0.73 9.46 -21.40
N LEU A 301 -0.67 9.00 -22.66
CA LEU A 301 0.52 9.20 -23.49
C LEU A 301 0.23 9.20 -24.98
N ILE A 302 0.95 10.03 -25.72
CA ILE A 302 1.11 9.92 -27.17
C ILE A 302 2.60 9.94 -27.52
N ASN A 303 3.06 8.92 -28.26
CA ASN A 303 4.43 8.85 -28.77
C ASN A 303 4.42 8.90 -30.30
N LEU A 304 5.05 9.94 -30.84
CA LEU A 304 5.22 10.16 -32.27
C LEU A 304 6.54 9.50 -32.70
N VAL A 305 6.44 8.43 -33.49
CA VAL A 305 7.61 7.71 -34.00
C VAL A 305 7.96 8.25 -35.38
N VAL A 306 9.17 8.80 -35.51
CA VAL A 306 9.74 9.24 -36.78
C VAL A 306 10.81 8.25 -37.25
N GLY A 307 10.97 8.13 -38.57
CA GLY A 307 12.06 7.36 -39.14
C GLY A 307 13.42 8.06 -38.93
N PRO A 308 14.54 7.32 -39.11
CA PRO A 308 15.86 7.94 -39.18
C PRO A 308 15.99 8.88 -40.39
#